data_AF-A0A7H8PZQ6-F1
#
_entry.id   AF-A0A7H8PZQ6-F1
#
_cell.length_a   1.000
_cell.length_b   1.000
_cell.length_c   1.000
_cell.angle_alpha   90.00
_cell.angle_beta   90.00
_cell.angle_gamma   90.00
#
_symmetry.space_group_name_H-M   'P 1'
#
loop_
_entity.id
_entity.type
_entity.pdbx_description
1 polymer ?
#
loop_
_entity_poly.entity_id
_entity_poly.type
_entity_poly.pdbx_seq_one_letter_code
_entity_poly.pdbx_strand_id
1 'polypeptide(L)'
;MQAWKTLWLALLAVLVASCASTDEEEEGLPSGNRTEQAFYEAAQRQLKSSQWELAIKNLRALEDNFPFGNYAEQAQLELIYAYYRDYQNDAAISAADRFIRLHPQHRNVDYAYYMKGLASFTEGSGLFERFLPTDMTRRDPGSARESFAYFAQLMARYPDSRYAPDAQKRMIHLRNLLARYEIHVANYYFKRNAYLAAANRGRYVVENFQQTPAVPDALAVMVQSYHLLEMPQLESTSLAVLQTNYPHHPAFRDDGTFNYKYYAGASGRSFIHRITLGLFEKSDPRGFDSRELYNAEYRTEDAPLPPEL
;
A
#
# COMPACT_ATOMS: atom_id res chain seq x y z
N MET A 1 15.38 3.88 61.73
CA MET A 1 15.23 4.29 60.31
C MET A 1 16.18 3.58 59.32
N GLN A 2 17.31 2.97 59.76
CA GLN A 2 18.21 2.25 58.85
C GLN A 2 17.73 0.85 58.43
N ALA A 3 17.01 0.13 59.30
CA ALA A 3 16.52 -1.23 59.02
C ALA A 3 15.52 -1.33 57.84
N TRP A 4 14.73 -0.28 57.61
CA TRP A 4 13.81 -0.21 56.47
C TRP A 4 14.58 -0.07 55.15
N LYS A 5 15.65 0.74 55.13
CA LYS A 5 16.48 0.93 53.92
C LYS A 5 17.22 -0.34 53.51
N THR A 6 17.69 -1.13 54.48
CA THR A 6 18.34 -2.42 54.21
C THR A 6 17.35 -3.48 53.73
N LEU A 7 16.11 -3.47 54.21
CA LEU A 7 15.02 -4.33 53.72
C LEU A 7 14.64 -4.01 52.26
N TRP A 8 14.57 -2.73 51.89
CA TRP A 8 14.32 -2.31 50.51
C TRP A 8 15.45 -2.68 49.56
N LEU A 9 16.71 -2.55 49.99
CA LEU A 9 17.87 -2.99 49.20
C LEU A 9 17.91 -4.50 49.01
N ALA A 10 17.55 -5.28 50.03
CA ALA A 10 17.47 -6.74 49.92
C ALA A 10 16.33 -7.19 48.99
N LEU A 11 15.16 -6.53 49.06
CA LEU A 11 14.03 -6.80 48.16
C LEU A 11 14.39 -6.46 46.70
N LEU A 12 15.09 -5.34 46.48
CA LEU A 12 15.56 -4.95 45.15
C LEU A 12 16.58 -5.96 44.59
N ALA A 13 17.47 -6.48 45.43
CA ALA A 13 18.44 -7.50 45.03
C ALA A 13 17.78 -8.83 44.63
N VAL A 14 16.72 -9.24 45.34
CA VAL A 14 15.94 -10.45 44.99
C VAL A 14 15.17 -10.26 43.68
N LEU A 15 14.62 -9.06 43.44
CA LEU A 15 13.93 -8.74 42.17
C LEU A 15 14.88 -8.74 40.97
N VAL A 16 16.12 -8.28 41.13
CA VAL A 16 17.13 -8.29 40.04
C VAL A 16 17.68 -9.71 39.81
N ALA A 17 17.83 -10.52 40.86
CA ALA A 17 18.28 -11.91 40.72
C ALA A 17 17.26 -12.81 40.01
N SER A 18 15.96 -12.47 40.07
CA SER A 18 14.91 -13.22 39.35
C SER A 18 14.95 -13.04 37.82
N CYS A 19 15.70 -12.06 37.30
CA CYS A 19 15.92 -11.88 35.86
C CYS A 19 17.23 -12.50 35.36
N ALA A 20 18.05 -13.08 36.24
CA ALA A 20 19.41 -13.50 35.91
C ALA A 20 19.60 -15.02 35.76
N SER A 21 18.54 -15.83 35.92
CA SER A 21 18.62 -17.29 35.76
C SER A 21 17.58 -17.83 34.79
N THR A 22 17.90 -17.77 33.51
CA THR A 22 17.35 -18.66 32.49
C THR A 22 18.51 -19.02 31.57
N ASP A 23 18.95 -20.27 31.67
CA ASP A 23 19.89 -20.84 30.71
C ASP A 23 19.28 -20.71 29.31
N GLU A 24 20.04 -20.17 28.37
CA GLU A 24 19.69 -20.02 26.95
C GLU A 24 19.63 -21.39 26.26
N GLU A 25 18.79 -22.32 26.74
CA GLU A 25 18.27 -23.37 25.86
C GLU A 25 17.48 -22.66 24.78
N GLU A 26 18.10 -22.47 23.60
CA GLU A 26 17.62 -21.69 22.47
C GLU A 26 16.10 -21.77 22.30
N GLU A 27 15.38 -20.81 22.90
CA GLU A 27 13.93 -20.89 23.05
C GLU A 27 13.26 -21.13 21.71
N GLY A 28 12.36 -22.11 21.68
CA GLY A 28 11.58 -22.49 20.51
C GLY A 28 12.27 -23.38 19.48
N LEU A 29 13.55 -23.74 19.63
CA LEU A 29 14.18 -24.78 18.79
C LEU A 29 13.85 -26.19 19.32
N PRO A 30 13.95 -27.25 18.48
CA PRO A 30 13.64 -28.60 18.92
C PRO A 30 14.62 -29.06 20.01
N SER A 31 14.08 -29.51 21.15
CA SER A 31 14.86 -30.13 22.22
C SER A 31 15.31 -31.53 21.79
N GLY A 32 16.59 -31.87 22.01
CA GLY A 32 17.16 -33.17 21.66
C GLY A 32 17.73 -33.25 20.24
N ASN A 33 17.36 -34.28 19.47
CA ASN A 33 18.00 -34.55 18.18
C ASN A 33 17.49 -33.57 17.11
N ARG A 34 18.37 -32.66 16.66
CA ARG A 34 18.10 -31.60 15.67
C ARG A 34 18.02 -32.18 14.24
N THR A 35 17.00 -33.00 14.00
CA THR A 35 16.73 -33.53 12.66
C THR A 35 15.95 -32.52 11.82
N GLU A 36 16.03 -32.66 10.49
CA GLU A 36 15.26 -31.84 9.55
C GLU A 36 13.75 -31.84 9.90
N GLN A 37 13.18 -33.04 10.11
CA GLN A 37 11.78 -33.21 10.46
C GLN A 37 11.43 -32.51 11.79
N ALA A 38 12.32 -32.55 12.78
CA ALA A 38 12.08 -31.90 14.07
C ALA A 38 11.97 -30.37 13.92
N PHE A 39 12.84 -29.74 13.12
CA PHE A 39 12.72 -28.32 12.79
C PHE A 39 11.44 -28.01 12.04
N TYR A 40 11.11 -28.82 11.03
CA TYR A 40 9.91 -28.61 10.21
C TYR A 40 8.63 -28.70 11.05
N GLU A 41 8.51 -29.74 11.88
CA GLU A 41 7.36 -29.91 12.77
C GLU A 41 7.23 -28.80 13.82
N ALA A 42 8.36 -28.32 14.36
CA ALA A 42 8.37 -27.18 15.27
C ALA A 42 7.87 -25.90 14.58
N ALA A 43 8.41 -25.59 13.41
CA ALA A 43 7.96 -24.46 12.59
C ALA A 43 6.46 -24.57 12.26
N GLN A 44 5.99 -25.75 11.86
CA GLN A 44 4.58 -25.98 11.55
C GLN A 44 3.65 -25.72 12.74
N ARG A 45 4.04 -26.14 13.96
CA ARG A 45 3.27 -25.81 15.17
C ARG A 45 3.22 -24.31 15.41
N GLN A 46 4.37 -23.63 15.28
CA GLN A 46 4.50 -22.19 15.51
C GLN A 46 3.70 -21.37 14.49
N LEU A 47 3.74 -21.74 13.20
CA LEU A 47 2.92 -21.14 12.15
C LEU A 47 1.43 -21.26 12.47
N LYS A 48 0.98 -22.46 12.89
CA LYS A 48 -0.43 -22.70 13.28
C LYS A 48 -0.84 -21.89 14.50
N SER A 49 0.07 -21.64 15.44
CA SER A 49 -0.18 -20.81 16.62
C SER A 49 0.10 -19.33 16.42
N SER A 50 0.36 -18.87 15.18
CA SER A 50 0.75 -17.48 14.87
C SER A 50 1.99 -16.96 15.61
N GLN A 51 2.90 -17.86 15.99
CA GLN A 51 4.19 -17.53 16.61
C GLN A 51 5.23 -17.29 15.51
N TRP A 52 5.09 -16.20 14.77
CA TRP A 52 5.83 -15.96 13.52
C TRP A 52 7.34 -15.89 13.73
N GLU A 53 7.82 -15.16 14.73
CA GLU A 53 9.25 -15.05 15.05
C GLU A 53 9.90 -16.42 15.31
N LEU A 54 9.24 -17.27 16.11
CA LEU A 54 9.73 -18.62 16.41
C LEU A 54 9.68 -19.53 15.18
N ALA A 55 8.62 -19.42 14.37
CA ALA A 55 8.53 -20.14 13.10
C ALA A 55 9.66 -19.74 12.15
N ILE A 56 9.93 -18.44 12.00
CA ILE A 56 11.03 -17.90 11.20
C ILE A 56 12.37 -18.47 11.69
N LYS A 57 12.60 -18.51 13.01
CA LYS A 57 13.81 -19.06 13.61
C LYS A 57 14.01 -20.54 13.23
N ASN A 58 12.97 -21.36 13.34
CA ASN A 58 13.04 -22.79 13.00
C ASN A 58 13.18 -23.04 11.48
N LEU A 59 12.48 -22.28 10.65
CA LEU A 59 12.56 -22.39 9.20
C LEU A 59 13.95 -21.99 8.66
N ARG A 60 14.54 -20.91 9.20
CA ARG A 60 15.93 -20.53 8.90
C ARG A 60 16.91 -21.63 9.33
N ALA A 61 16.77 -22.13 10.56
CA ALA A 61 17.62 -23.21 11.04
C ALA A 61 17.51 -24.47 10.16
N LEU A 62 16.31 -24.79 9.65
CA LEU A 62 16.12 -25.86 8.69
C LEU A 62 16.87 -25.59 7.37
N GLU A 63 16.71 -24.40 6.77
CA GLU A 63 17.43 -24.01 5.54
C GLU A 63 18.96 -24.09 5.70
N ASP A 64 19.49 -23.62 6.83
CA ASP A 64 20.93 -23.54 7.09
C ASP A 64 21.55 -24.94 7.31
N ASN A 65 20.86 -25.82 8.02
CA ASN A 65 21.37 -27.15 8.37
C ASN A 65 21.03 -28.23 7.33
N PHE A 66 19.93 -28.07 6.60
CA PHE A 66 19.38 -29.07 5.68
C PHE A 66 18.94 -28.46 4.32
N PRO A 67 19.83 -27.77 3.58
CA PRO A 67 19.48 -27.05 2.35
C PRO A 67 18.96 -27.93 1.20
N PHE A 68 19.21 -29.23 1.25
CA PHE A 68 18.75 -30.22 0.25
C PHE A 68 17.81 -31.27 0.85
N GLY A 69 17.27 -31.00 2.03
CA GLY A 69 16.35 -31.90 2.73
C GLY A 69 14.99 -32.02 2.03
N ASN A 70 14.20 -33.00 2.44
CA ASN A 70 12.87 -33.26 1.85
C ASN A 70 11.87 -32.12 2.07
N TYR A 71 12.07 -31.32 3.11
CA TYR A 71 11.24 -30.18 3.50
C TYR A 71 11.86 -28.84 3.09
N ALA A 72 13.08 -28.81 2.53
CA ALA A 72 13.82 -27.58 2.29
C ALA A 72 13.07 -26.57 1.40
N GLU A 73 12.56 -27.01 0.25
CA GLU A 73 11.81 -26.14 -0.68
C GLU A 73 10.48 -25.66 -0.07
N GLN A 74 9.80 -26.54 0.67
CA GLN A 74 8.55 -26.19 1.34
C GLN A 74 8.78 -25.21 2.50
N ALA A 75 9.86 -25.38 3.26
CA ALA A 75 10.27 -24.48 4.33
C ALA A 75 10.59 -23.08 3.80
N GLN A 76 11.24 -22.98 2.63
CA GLN A 76 11.48 -21.68 1.98
C GLN A 76 10.18 -20.96 1.63
N LEU A 77 9.18 -21.67 1.10
CA LEU A 77 7.86 -21.09 0.81
C LEU A 77 7.14 -20.61 2.09
N GLU A 78 7.21 -21.42 3.14
CA GLU A 78 6.63 -21.09 4.44
C GLU A 78 7.34 -19.94 5.13
N LEU A 79 8.65 -19.80 4.91
CA LEU A 79 9.44 -18.70 5.43
C LEU A 79 9.02 -17.36 4.80
N ILE A 80 8.71 -17.34 3.50
CA ILE A 80 8.12 -16.16 2.83
C ILE A 80 6.82 -15.75 3.53
N TYR A 81 5.94 -16.73 3.78
CA TYR A 81 4.68 -16.50 4.47
C TYR A 81 4.89 -15.98 5.90
N ALA A 82 5.79 -16.60 6.65
CA ALA A 82 6.08 -16.23 8.03
C ALA A 82 6.58 -14.78 8.11
N TYR A 83 7.52 -14.37 7.24
CA TYR A 83 7.96 -12.97 7.18
C TYR A 83 6.83 -12.00 6.86
N TYR A 84 5.98 -12.34 5.89
CA TYR A 84 4.85 -11.50 5.53
C TYR A 84 3.88 -11.32 6.72
N ARG A 85 3.58 -12.42 7.42
CA ARG A 85 2.69 -12.39 8.61
C ARG A 85 3.31 -11.69 9.81
N ASP A 86 4.63 -11.65 9.90
CA ASP A 86 5.39 -10.94 10.91
C ASP A 86 5.65 -9.46 10.55
N TYR A 87 5.02 -8.95 9.48
CA TYR A 87 5.22 -7.58 8.96
C TYR A 87 6.67 -7.28 8.50
N GLN A 88 7.49 -8.30 8.28
CA GLN A 88 8.84 -8.19 7.70
C GLN A 88 8.78 -8.26 6.18
N ASN A 89 8.12 -7.28 5.55
CA ASN A 89 7.84 -7.28 4.11
C ASN A 89 9.11 -7.39 3.23
N ASP A 90 10.16 -6.64 3.55
CA ASP A 90 11.43 -6.69 2.80
C ASP A 90 12.09 -8.07 2.86
N ALA A 91 11.98 -8.75 4.01
CA ALA A 91 12.48 -10.11 4.19
C ALA A 91 11.64 -11.11 3.40
N ALA A 92 10.31 -10.93 3.35
CA ALA A 92 9.41 -11.74 2.53
C ALA A 92 9.74 -11.59 1.04
N ILE A 93 9.93 -10.36 0.54
CA ILE A 93 10.32 -10.07 -0.83
C ILE A 93 11.65 -10.74 -1.17
N SER A 94 12.66 -10.58 -0.29
CA SER A 94 14.00 -11.16 -0.47
C SER A 94 13.97 -12.70 -0.46
N ALA A 95 13.14 -13.30 0.39
CA ALA A 95 12.95 -14.75 0.43
C ALA A 95 12.23 -15.26 -0.83
N ALA A 96 11.22 -14.54 -1.31
CA ALA A 96 10.53 -14.88 -2.56
C ALA A 96 11.48 -14.82 -3.77
N ASP A 97 12.31 -13.78 -3.86
CA ASP A 97 13.31 -13.67 -4.92
C ASP A 97 14.36 -14.78 -4.88
N ARG A 98 14.76 -15.20 -3.68
CA ARG A 98 15.64 -16.36 -3.51
C ARG A 98 14.96 -17.63 -4.01
N PHE A 99 13.71 -17.88 -3.60
CA PHE A 99 12.96 -19.06 -4.01
C PHE A 99 12.78 -19.13 -5.53
N ILE A 100 12.33 -18.04 -6.15
CA ILE A 100 12.11 -17.95 -7.61
C ILE A 100 13.40 -18.24 -8.38
N ARG A 101 14.54 -17.73 -7.90
CA ARG A 101 15.84 -17.93 -8.55
C ARG A 101 16.39 -19.34 -8.39
N LEU A 102 16.21 -19.95 -7.21
CA LEU A 102 16.73 -21.29 -6.92
C LEU A 102 15.83 -22.39 -7.49
N HIS A 103 14.51 -22.19 -7.49
CA HIS A 103 13.51 -23.20 -7.84
C HIS A 103 12.50 -22.71 -8.91
N PRO A 104 12.96 -22.25 -10.09
CA PRO A 104 12.09 -21.64 -11.11
C PRO A 104 11.07 -22.61 -11.72
N GLN A 105 11.29 -23.93 -11.62
CA GLN A 105 10.38 -24.97 -12.12
C GLN A 105 9.50 -25.59 -11.03
N HIS A 106 9.57 -25.09 -9.79
CA HIS A 106 8.78 -25.64 -8.70
C HIS A 106 7.28 -25.40 -8.91
N ARG A 107 6.47 -26.39 -8.56
CA ARG A 107 5.00 -26.36 -8.79
C ARG A 107 4.27 -25.16 -8.18
N ASN A 108 4.83 -24.59 -7.11
CA ASN A 108 4.28 -23.45 -6.37
C ASN A 108 5.14 -22.17 -6.53
N VAL A 109 5.93 -22.04 -7.60
CA VAL A 109 6.72 -20.83 -7.83
C VAL A 109 5.83 -19.60 -8.07
N ASP A 110 4.63 -19.81 -8.61
CA ASP A 110 3.58 -18.80 -8.76
C ASP A 110 3.16 -18.20 -7.41
N TYR A 111 3.11 -19.01 -6.34
CA TYR A 111 2.87 -18.53 -4.98
C TYR A 111 3.96 -17.56 -4.52
N ALA A 112 5.24 -17.82 -4.80
CA ALA A 112 6.33 -16.91 -4.45
C ALA A 112 6.21 -15.57 -5.18
N TYR A 113 5.85 -15.59 -6.48
CA TYR A 113 5.55 -14.36 -7.24
C TYR A 113 4.37 -13.59 -6.64
N TYR A 114 3.30 -14.29 -6.26
CA TYR A 114 2.13 -13.68 -5.62
C TYR A 114 2.49 -13.04 -4.27
N MET A 115 3.19 -13.77 -3.40
CA MET A 115 3.62 -13.26 -2.09
C MET A 115 4.55 -12.06 -2.20
N LYS A 116 5.40 -12.00 -3.23
CA LYS A 116 6.24 -10.84 -3.50
C LYS A 116 5.41 -9.58 -3.77
N GLY A 117 4.35 -9.69 -4.59
CA GLY A 117 3.41 -8.61 -4.84
C GLY A 117 2.62 -8.21 -3.59
N LEU A 118 2.21 -9.20 -2.80
CA LEU A 118 1.45 -8.99 -1.57
C LEU A 118 2.28 -8.32 -0.46
N ALA A 119 3.55 -8.68 -0.32
CA ALA A 119 4.45 -8.07 0.67
C ALA A 119 4.77 -6.59 0.34
N SER A 120 4.82 -6.22 -0.94
CA SER A 120 4.98 -4.81 -1.37
C SER A 120 3.66 -4.02 -1.36
N PHE A 121 2.51 -4.70 -1.16
CA PHE A 121 1.20 -4.06 -1.14
C PHE A 121 0.97 -3.31 0.17
N THR A 122 1.00 -1.98 0.12
CA THR A 122 1.04 -1.09 1.30
C THR A 122 -0.30 -0.79 1.97
N GLU A 123 -1.41 -1.35 1.52
CA GLU A 123 -2.71 -1.07 2.14
C GLU A 123 -2.81 -1.72 3.53
N GLY A 124 -3.00 -0.92 4.59
CA GLY A 124 -3.21 -1.41 5.95
C GLY A 124 -1.92 -1.81 6.69
N SER A 125 -0.75 -1.46 6.16
CA SER A 125 0.54 -1.76 6.81
C SER A 125 0.80 -0.92 8.07
N GLY A 126 0.07 0.18 8.26
CA GLY A 126 0.18 0.99 9.46
C GLY A 126 -0.65 0.44 10.62
N LEU A 127 -0.02 0.17 11.76
CA LEU A 127 -0.68 -0.23 13.03
C LEU A 127 -1.89 0.65 13.42
N PHE A 128 -1.90 1.91 12.96
CA PHE A 128 -2.94 2.91 13.25
C PHE A 128 -3.85 3.25 12.07
N GLU A 129 -3.60 2.72 10.86
CA GLU A 129 -4.41 3.03 9.66
C GLU A 129 -5.86 2.53 9.80
N ARG A 130 -6.09 1.47 10.58
CA ARG A 130 -7.42 0.98 10.92
C ARG A 130 -8.22 1.95 11.80
N PHE A 131 -7.54 2.83 12.54
CA PHE A 131 -8.16 3.77 13.48
C PHE A 131 -8.15 5.22 12.99
N LEU A 132 -7.28 5.55 12.04
CA LEU A 132 -7.17 6.86 11.42
C LEU A 132 -7.36 6.73 9.90
N PRO A 133 -8.56 7.03 9.36
CA PRO A 133 -8.79 6.99 7.93
C PRO A 133 -7.91 8.06 7.27
N THR A 134 -6.80 7.62 6.68
CA THR A 134 -5.86 8.47 5.95
C THR A 134 -5.95 8.13 4.47
N ASP A 135 -6.00 9.15 3.63
CA ASP A 135 -6.14 8.97 2.19
C ASP A 135 -4.82 8.43 1.60
N MET A 136 -4.75 7.11 1.38
CA MET A 136 -3.56 6.43 0.84
C MET A 136 -3.15 6.99 -0.52
N THR A 137 -4.09 7.50 -1.30
CA THR A 137 -3.82 8.07 -2.63
C THR A 137 -2.98 9.34 -2.57
N ARG A 138 -2.74 9.92 -1.38
CA ARG A 138 -1.87 11.09 -1.17
C ARG A 138 -0.45 10.72 -0.71
N ARG A 139 -0.18 9.45 -0.38
CA ARG A 139 1.13 8.99 0.11
C ARG A 139 2.05 8.66 -1.07
N ASP A 140 3.33 8.42 -0.78
CA ASP A 140 4.30 8.03 -1.79
C ASP A 140 3.84 6.74 -2.51
N PRO A 141 3.66 6.77 -3.85
CA PRO A 141 3.20 5.62 -4.62
C PRO A 141 4.29 4.56 -4.88
N GLY A 142 5.51 4.73 -4.35
CA GLY A 142 6.65 3.84 -4.58
C GLY A 142 6.30 2.35 -4.45
N SER A 143 5.83 1.93 -3.28
CA SER A 143 5.45 0.53 -3.02
C SER A 143 4.23 0.09 -3.83
N ALA A 144 3.26 0.97 -4.09
CA ALA A 144 2.11 0.65 -4.95
C ALA A 144 2.55 0.34 -6.39
N ARG A 145 3.52 1.09 -6.92
CA ARG A 145 4.10 0.86 -8.25
C ARG A 145 4.89 -0.45 -8.29
N GLU A 146 5.64 -0.74 -7.24
CA GLU A 146 6.43 -1.96 -7.10
C GLU A 146 5.52 -3.20 -6.99
N SER A 147 4.52 -3.17 -6.11
CA SER A 147 3.51 -4.21 -5.96
C SER A 147 2.78 -4.48 -7.28
N PHE A 148 2.39 -3.43 -8.02
CA PHE A 148 1.78 -3.58 -9.35
C PHE A 148 2.73 -4.30 -10.32
N ALA A 149 4.02 -3.94 -10.32
CA ALA A 149 5.01 -4.58 -11.17
C ALA A 149 5.23 -6.07 -10.81
N TYR A 150 5.16 -6.43 -9.52
CA TYR A 150 5.27 -7.82 -9.08
C TYR A 150 4.03 -8.64 -9.47
N PHE A 151 2.82 -8.12 -9.27
CA PHE A 151 1.61 -8.80 -9.75
C PHE A 151 1.59 -8.90 -11.28
N ALA A 152 2.07 -7.88 -12.01
CA ALA A 152 2.20 -7.95 -13.46
C ALA A 152 3.15 -9.08 -13.90
N GLN A 153 4.24 -9.33 -13.16
CA GLN A 153 5.14 -10.46 -13.43
C GLN A 153 4.45 -11.81 -13.19
N LEU A 154 3.66 -11.94 -12.11
CA LEU A 154 2.84 -13.14 -11.87
C LEU A 154 1.89 -13.38 -13.05
N MET A 155 1.12 -12.36 -13.45
CA MET A 155 0.13 -12.47 -14.53
C MET A 155 0.78 -12.79 -15.89
N ALA A 156 1.98 -12.24 -16.16
CA ALA A 156 2.69 -12.49 -17.41
C ALA A 156 3.28 -13.91 -17.50
N ARG A 157 3.68 -14.50 -16.37
CA ARG A 157 4.35 -15.81 -16.33
C ARG A 157 3.41 -16.96 -16.01
N TYR A 158 2.43 -16.72 -15.14
CA TYR A 158 1.50 -17.71 -14.60
C TYR A 158 0.05 -17.19 -14.65
N PRO A 159 -0.50 -16.91 -15.84
CA PRO A 159 -1.86 -16.39 -15.99
C PRO A 159 -2.94 -17.34 -15.45
N ASP A 160 -2.68 -18.65 -15.48
CA ASP A 160 -3.59 -19.70 -14.99
C ASP A 160 -3.38 -20.06 -13.50
N SER A 161 -2.54 -19.29 -12.79
CA SER A 161 -2.31 -19.51 -11.36
C SER A 161 -3.62 -19.36 -10.57
N ARG A 162 -3.77 -20.16 -9.51
CA ARG A 162 -4.86 -20.00 -8.52
C ARG A 162 -4.90 -18.60 -7.88
N TYR A 163 -3.78 -17.86 -7.90
CA TYR A 163 -3.66 -16.53 -7.32
C TYR A 163 -3.93 -15.40 -8.33
N ALA A 164 -4.00 -15.72 -9.63
CA ALA A 164 -4.17 -14.73 -10.69
C ALA A 164 -5.45 -13.87 -10.54
N PRO A 165 -6.63 -14.42 -10.18
CA PRO A 165 -7.84 -13.60 -10.01
C PRO A 165 -7.72 -12.56 -8.90
N ASP A 166 -7.05 -12.90 -7.79
CA ASP A 166 -6.83 -11.96 -6.68
C ASP A 166 -5.80 -10.89 -7.07
N ALA A 167 -4.68 -11.30 -7.66
CA ALA A 167 -3.66 -10.40 -8.17
C ALA A 167 -4.25 -9.38 -9.17
N GLN A 168 -5.15 -9.82 -10.07
CA GLN A 168 -5.82 -8.93 -11.01
C GLN A 168 -6.67 -7.87 -10.32
N LYS A 169 -7.45 -8.24 -9.28
CA LYS A 169 -8.23 -7.27 -8.49
C LYS A 169 -7.32 -6.25 -7.82
N ARG A 170 -6.23 -6.70 -7.20
CA ARG A 170 -5.23 -5.82 -6.58
C ARG A 170 -4.57 -4.90 -7.59
N MET A 171 -4.24 -5.40 -8.79
CA MET A 171 -3.69 -4.57 -9.86
C MET A 171 -4.65 -3.47 -10.31
N ILE A 172 -5.96 -3.76 -10.41
CA ILE A 172 -6.98 -2.74 -10.73
C ILE A 172 -7.01 -1.68 -9.63
N HIS A 173 -7.04 -2.09 -8.36
CA HIS A 173 -7.02 -1.17 -7.23
C HIS A 173 -5.75 -0.29 -7.23
N LEU A 174 -4.56 -0.90 -7.35
CA LEU A 174 -3.28 -0.19 -7.43
C LEU A 174 -3.25 0.79 -8.62
N ARG A 175 -3.79 0.40 -9.77
CA ARG A 175 -3.87 1.27 -10.95
C ARG A 175 -4.76 2.50 -10.67
N ASN A 176 -5.89 2.31 -10.00
CA ASN A 176 -6.77 3.39 -9.58
C ASN A 176 -6.10 4.32 -8.55
N LEU A 177 -5.38 3.76 -7.58
CA LEU A 177 -4.62 4.49 -6.58
C LEU A 177 -3.54 5.35 -7.23
N LEU A 178 -2.73 4.78 -8.12
CA LEU A 178 -1.67 5.48 -8.85
C LEU A 178 -2.22 6.62 -9.71
N ALA A 179 -3.33 6.38 -10.41
CA ALA A 179 -4.00 7.41 -11.21
C ALA A 179 -4.53 8.55 -10.34
N ARG A 180 -5.11 8.23 -9.18
CA ARG A 180 -5.62 9.23 -8.23
C ARG A 180 -4.50 10.06 -7.60
N TYR A 181 -3.35 9.45 -7.32
CA TYR A 181 -2.16 10.15 -6.85
C TYR A 181 -1.74 11.28 -7.81
N GLU A 182 -1.73 11.02 -9.11
CA GLU A 182 -1.40 12.03 -10.12
C GLU A 182 -2.38 13.23 -10.11
N ILE A 183 -3.66 12.99 -9.81
CA ILE A 183 -4.66 14.07 -9.63
C ILE A 183 -4.36 14.90 -8.38
N HIS A 184 -3.95 14.28 -7.27
CA HIS A 184 -3.52 15.04 -6.08
C HIS A 184 -2.30 15.91 -6.37
N VAL A 185 -1.35 15.40 -7.15
CA VAL A 185 -0.18 16.17 -7.59
C VAL A 185 -0.59 17.31 -8.54
N ALA A 186 -1.53 17.07 -9.46
CA ALA A 186 -2.08 18.11 -10.33
C ALA A 186 -2.76 19.23 -9.53
N ASN A 187 -3.62 18.87 -8.57
CA ASN A 187 -4.26 19.80 -7.66
C ASN A 187 -3.21 20.62 -6.89
N TYR A 188 -2.14 19.99 -6.40
CA TYR A 188 -1.04 20.70 -5.77
C TYR A 188 -0.34 21.70 -6.71
N TYR A 189 -0.11 21.35 -7.97
CA TYR A 189 0.48 22.28 -8.93
C TYR A 189 -0.43 23.46 -9.26
N PHE A 190 -1.74 23.25 -9.34
CA PHE A 190 -2.67 24.36 -9.46
C PHE A 190 -2.60 25.32 -8.26
N LYS A 191 -2.43 24.83 -7.01
CA LYS A 191 -2.24 25.72 -5.83
C LYS A 191 -1.02 26.63 -5.97
N ARG A 192 -0.04 26.20 -6.76
CA ARG A 192 1.23 26.91 -7.02
C ARG A 192 1.25 27.65 -8.36
N ASN A 193 0.12 27.75 -9.05
CA ASN A 193 0.00 28.34 -10.38
C ASN A 193 0.93 27.68 -11.44
N ALA A 194 1.29 26.41 -11.24
CA ALA A 194 2.16 25.66 -12.14
C ALA A 194 1.33 24.87 -13.18
N TYR A 195 0.63 25.59 -14.06
CA TYR A 195 -0.39 25.02 -14.95
C TYR A 195 0.17 24.01 -15.96
N LEU A 196 1.37 24.24 -16.50
CA LEU A 196 2.02 23.27 -17.39
C LEU A 196 2.30 21.95 -16.68
N ALA A 197 2.73 22.01 -15.41
CA ALA A 197 2.96 20.82 -14.61
C ALA A 197 1.65 20.08 -14.29
N ALA A 198 0.58 20.81 -13.97
CA ALA A 198 -0.75 20.24 -13.79
C ALA A 198 -1.28 19.56 -15.07
N ALA A 199 -1.16 20.23 -16.23
CA ALA A 199 -1.53 19.67 -17.54
C ALA A 199 -0.78 18.36 -17.83
N ASN A 200 0.52 18.30 -17.55
CA ASN A 200 1.32 17.09 -17.74
C ASN A 200 0.85 15.93 -16.86
N ARG A 201 0.41 16.20 -15.62
CA ARG A 201 -0.15 15.18 -14.71
C ARG A 201 -1.48 14.63 -15.23
N GLY A 202 -2.39 15.50 -15.65
CA GLY A 202 -3.65 15.09 -16.28
C GLY A 202 -3.42 14.27 -17.55
N ARG A 203 -2.54 14.74 -18.44
CA ARG A 203 -2.15 14.04 -19.67
C ARG A 203 -1.57 12.65 -19.37
N TYR A 204 -0.70 12.53 -18.38
CA TYR A 204 -0.12 11.26 -17.97
C TYR A 204 -1.20 10.24 -17.55
N VAL A 205 -2.23 10.67 -16.82
CA VAL A 205 -3.37 9.81 -16.44
C VAL A 205 -4.16 9.36 -17.66
N VAL A 206 -4.46 10.25 -18.59
CA VAL A 206 -5.20 9.91 -19.82
C VAL A 206 -4.40 8.95 -20.72
N GLU A 207 -3.08 9.12 -20.80
CA GLU A 207 -2.20 8.29 -21.63
C GLU A 207 -1.93 6.89 -21.01
N ASN A 208 -1.79 6.79 -19.67
CA ASN A 208 -1.29 5.57 -19.01
C ASN A 208 -2.34 4.85 -18.13
N PHE A 209 -3.34 5.58 -17.65
CA PHE A 209 -4.34 5.08 -16.69
C PHE A 209 -5.76 5.17 -17.25
N GLN A 210 -5.92 4.85 -18.54
CA GLN A 210 -7.23 4.70 -19.17
C GLN A 210 -8.14 3.75 -18.37
N GLN A 211 -9.45 4.03 -18.39
CA GLN A 211 -10.50 3.31 -17.67
C GLN A 211 -10.46 3.42 -16.14
N THR A 212 -9.49 4.15 -15.56
CA THR A 212 -9.51 4.41 -14.11
C THR A 212 -10.55 5.48 -13.75
N PRO A 213 -11.10 5.46 -12.53
CA PRO A 213 -11.99 6.51 -12.02
C PRO A 213 -11.39 7.93 -11.98
N ALA A 214 -10.07 8.06 -12.18
CA ALA A 214 -9.37 9.35 -12.17
C ALA A 214 -9.33 10.04 -13.54
N VAL A 215 -9.67 9.33 -14.63
CA VAL A 215 -9.68 9.89 -16.00
C VAL A 215 -10.58 11.14 -16.15
N PRO A 216 -11.81 11.19 -15.58
CA PRO A 216 -12.64 12.39 -15.66
C PRO A 216 -11.97 13.62 -15.03
N ASP A 217 -11.40 13.45 -13.83
CA ASP A 217 -10.65 14.51 -13.15
C ASP A 217 -9.41 14.92 -13.94
N ALA A 218 -8.70 13.96 -14.57
CA ALA A 218 -7.53 14.23 -15.40
C ALA A 218 -7.88 15.10 -16.62
N LEU A 219 -8.99 14.82 -17.29
CA LEU A 219 -9.48 15.62 -18.40
C LEU A 219 -9.88 17.03 -17.92
N ALA A 220 -10.55 17.14 -16.77
CA ALA A 220 -10.89 18.44 -16.18
C ALA A 220 -9.64 19.28 -15.79
N VAL A 221 -8.61 18.62 -15.24
CA VAL A 221 -7.28 19.19 -15.00
C VAL A 221 -6.68 19.72 -16.30
N MET A 222 -6.76 18.96 -17.40
CA MET A 222 -6.24 19.37 -18.71
C MET A 222 -6.99 20.58 -19.25
N VAL A 223 -8.33 20.55 -19.27
CA VAL A 223 -9.18 21.68 -19.73
C VAL A 223 -8.83 22.96 -18.98
N GLN A 224 -8.84 22.91 -17.64
CA GLN A 224 -8.54 24.09 -16.82
C GLN A 224 -7.11 24.58 -17.01
N SER A 225 -6.14 23.67 -17.15
CA SER A 225 -4.73 24.04 -17.35
C SER A 225 -4.51 24.68 -18.72
N TYR A 226 -5.07 24.12 -19.79
CA TYR A 226 -4.94 24.66 -21.15
C TYR A 226 -5.63 26.01 -21.29
N HIS A 227 -6.76 26.21 -20.61
CA HIS A 227 -7.40 27.52 -20.52
C HIS A 227 -6.47 28.58 -19.90
N LEU A 228 -5.85 28.25 -18.76
CA LEU A 228 -4.94 29.16 -18.04
C LEU A 228 -3.60 29.38 -18.77
N LEU A 229 -3.24 28.50 -19.69
CA LEU A 229 -2.07 28.60 -20.55
C LEU A 229 -2.38 29.23 -21.92
N GLU A 230 -3.63 29.65 -22.16
CA GLU A 230 -4.08 30.23 -23.43
C GLU A 230 -3.86 29.29 -24.64
N MET A 231 -4.16 28.00 -24.46
CA MET A 231 -4.01 26.94 -25.49
C MET A 231 -5.38 26.43 -25.98
N PRO A 232 -6.12 27.22 -26.79
CA PRO A 232 -7.54 26.96 -27.07
C PRO A 232 -7.81 25.66 -27.84
N GLN A 233 -6.89 25.21 -28.71
CA GLN A 233 -7.06 23.95 -29.45
C GLN A 233 -6.98 22.72 -28.53
N LEU A 234 -6.05 22.72 -27.57
CA LEU A 234 -5.90 21.62 -26.62
C LEU A 234 -7.03 21.64 -25.57
N GLU A 235 -7.43 22.84 -25.15
CA GLU A 235 -8.58 23.05 -24.28
C GLU A 235 -9.85 22.47 -24.91
N SER A 236 -10.20 22.90 -26.13
CA SER A 236 -11.43 22.46 -26.80
C SER A 236 -11.48 20.96 -27.05
N THR A 237 -10.34 20.37 -27.43
CA THR A 237 -10.22 18.92 -27.63
C THR A 237 -10.46 18.17 -26.32
N SER A 238 -9.79 18.58 -25.24
CA SER A 238 -9.92 17.95 -23.93
C SER A 238 -11.35 18.10 -23.38
N LEU A 239 -11.95 19.27 -23.60
CA LEU A 239 -13.31 19.58 -23.18
C LEU A 239 -14.34 18.72 -23.92
N ALA A 240 -14.18 18.56 -25.23
CA ALA A 240 -15.07 17.70 -26.03
C ALA A 240 -15.03 16.25 -25.54
N VAL A 241 -13.84 15.71 -25.23
CA VAL A 241 -13.69 14.36 -24.67
C VAL A 241 -14.34 14.25 -23.29
N LEU A 242 -14.12 15.23 -22.40
CA LEU A 242 -14.73 15.25 -21.07
C LEU A 242 -16.26 15.31 -21.16
N GLN A 243 -16.81 16.20 -21.98
CA GLN A 243 -18.25 16.39 -22.13
C GLN A 243 -18.94 15.19 -22.75
N THR A 244 -18.30 14.54 -23.73
CA THR A 244 -18.86 13.37 -24.42
C THR A 244 -18.92 12.15 -23.50
N ASN A 245 -17.87 11.89 -22.71
CA ASN A 245 -17.76 10.67 -21.92
C ASN A 245 -18.21 10.83 -20.46
N TYR A 246 -18.13 12.05 -19.91
CA TYR A 246 -18.37 12.33 -18.49
C TYR A 246 -19.18 13.63 -18.28
N PRO A 247 -20.39 13.74 -18.87
CA PRO A 247 -21.20 14.97 -18.81
C PRO A 247 -21.62 15.36 -17.39
N HIS A 248 -21.65 14.41 -16.45
CA HIS A 248 -22.00 14.64 -15.04
C HIS A 248 -20.80 14.97 -14.15
N HIS A 249 -19.64 15.28 -14.73
CA HIS A 249 -18.46 15.66 -13.94
C HIS A 249 -18.71 16.95 -13.11
N PRO A 250 -18.29 17.04 -11.84
CA PRO A 250 -18.56 18.19 -10.96
C PRO A 250 -18.01 19.54 -11.45
N ALA A 251 -17.09 19.52 -12.41
CA ALA A 251 -16.56 20.72 -13.04
C ALA A 251 -17.51 21.37 -14.04
N PHE A 252 -18.62 20.73 -14.41
CA PHE A 252 -19.67 21.33 -15.22
C PHE A 252 -20.66 22.11 -14.37
N ARG A 253 -21.24 23.17 -14.94
CA ARG A 253 -22.42 23.84 -14.39
C ARG A 253 -23.69 23.11 -14.84
N ASP A 254 -24.82 23.49 -14.25
CA ASP A 254 -26.14 22.95 -14.59
C ASP A 254 -26.53 23.18 -16.06
N ASP A 255 -25.94 24.19 -16.72
CA ASP A 255 -26.13 24.47 -18.14
C ASP A 255 -25.21 23.65 -19.08
N GLY A 256 -24.39 22.75 -18.52
CA GLY A 256 -23.43 21.92 -19.25
C GLY A 256 -22.14 22.63 -19.65
N THR A 257 -21.97 23.91 -19.31
CA THR A 257 -20.72 24.65 -19.58
C THR A 257 -19.64 24.31 -18.54
N PHE A 258 -18.38 24.26 -18.98
CA PHE A 258 -17.26 24.05 -18.06
C PHE A 258 -17.09 25.25 -17.11
N ASN A 259 -16.93 24.96 -15.82
CA ASN A 259 -16.67 25.97 -14.82
C ASN A 259 -15.18 26.32 -14.74
N TYR A 260 -14.70 27.27 -15.54
CA TYR A 260 -13.31 27.75 -15.47
C TYR A 260 -12.91 28.42 -14.14
N LYS A 261 -13.89 28.66 -13.25
CA LYS A 261 -13.66 29.12 -11.88
C LYS A 261 -13.71 27.98 -10.86
N TYR A 262 -13.84 26.72 -11.30
CA TYR A 262 -13.93 25.54 -10.44
C TYR A 262 -12.76 25.49 -9.46
N TYR A 263 -11.54 25.70 -9.98
CA TYR A 263 -10.34 25.76 -9.15
C TYR A 263 -10.14 27.13 -8.47
N ALA A 264 -10.63 28.22 -9.07
CA ALA A 264 -10.46 29.59 -8.56
C ALA A 264 -11.28 29.88 -7.28
N GLY A 265 -12.23 29.01 -6.93
CA GLY A 265 -13.18 29.16 -5.83
C GLY A 265 -12.61 29.29 -4.40
N ALA A 266 -11.30 29.13 -4.18
CA ALA A 266 -10.67 29.40 -2.87
C ALA A 266 -9.62 30.52 -2.88
N SER A 267 -9.54 31.30 -3.95
CA SER A 267 -8.64 32.46 -3.98
C SER A 267 -9.13 33.61 -3.07
N GLY A 268 -10.41 33.59 -2.66
CA GLY A 268 -10.93 34.48 -1.64
C GLY A 268 -10.52 34.03 -0.25
N ARG A 269 -9.29 34.35 0.18
CA ARG A 269 -8.90 34.23 1.60
C ARG A 269 -9.86 35.08 2.43
N SER A 270 -10.83 34.44 3.09
CA SER A 270 -11.72 35.06 4.05
C SER A 270 -10.91 35.91 5.04
N PHE A 271 -11.51 37.00 5.51
CA PHE A 271 -10.89 37.85 6.52
C PHE A 271 -10.42 37.02 7.72
N ILE A 272 -11.23 36.03 8.13
CA ILE A 272 -10.95 35.10 9.23
C ILE A 272 -9.72 34.24 8.94
N HIS A 273 -9.57 33.70 7.72
CA HIS A 273 -8.35 33.00 7.31
C HIS A 273 -7.10 33.88 7.46
N ARG A 274 -7.17 35.18 7.12
CA ARG A 274 -6.02 36.10 7.20
C ARG A 274 -5.63 36.40 8.65
N ILE A 275 -6.61 36.71 9.51
CA ILE A 275 -6.35 37.05 10.91
C ILE A 275 -5.94 35.84 11.76
N THR A 276 -6.40 34.65 11.40
CA THR A 276 -6.09 33.41 12.13
C THR A 276 -4.93 32.63 11.53
N LEU A 277 -4.28 33.15 10.48
CA LEU A 277 -3.25 32.45 9.71
C LEU A 277 -3.68 31.03 9.27
N GLY A 278 -4.98 30.85 9.00
CA GLY A 278 -5.55 29.55 8.63
C GLY A 278 -5.73 28.55 9.78
N LEU A 279 -5.66 29.00 11.05
CA LEU A 279 -5.86 28.14 12.23
C LEU A 279 -7.28 27.56 12.30
N PHE A 280 -8.29 28.35 11.90
CA PHE A 280 -9.71 27.96 11.99
C PHE A 280 -10.39 27.75 10.64
N GLU A 281 -9.87 28.34 9.57
CA GLU A 281 -10.45 28.25 8.23
C GLU A 281 -9.35 27.82 7.24
N LYS A 282 -9.32 26.54 6.88
CA LYS A 282 -8.49 26.03 5.78
C LYS A 282 -9.26 26.22 4.48
N SER A 283 -9.10 27.38 3.83
CA SER A 283 -9.68 27.63 2.50
C SER A 283 -8.77 27.01 1.43
N ASP A 284 -8.77 25.68 1.32
CA ASP A 284 -8.10 25.02 0.21
C ASP A 284 -9.03 25.03 -1.02
N PRO A 285 -8.55 25.39 -2.23
CA PRO A 285 -9.35 25.25 -3.45
C PRO A 285 -9.87 23.83 -3.54
N ARG A 286 -11.16 23.71 -3.86
CA ARG A 286 -11.76 22.42 -4.20
C ARG A 286 -10.96 21.88 -5.38
N GLY A 287 -10.11 20.90 -5.11
CA GLY A 287 -9.37 20.20 -6.14
C GLY A 287 -10.34 19.42 -7.04
N PHE A 288 -9.84 18.95 -8.17
CA PHE A 288 -10.54 17.94 -8.95
C PHE A 288 -10.58 16.65 -8.15
N ASP A 289 -11.78 16.25 -7.74
CA ASP A 289 -12.04 15.02 -6.99
C ASP A 289 -13.47 14.56 -7.26
N SER A 290 -13.61 13.63 -8.20
CA SER A 290 -14.90 13.04 -8.60
C SER A 290 -15.06 11.60 -8.11
N ARG A 291 -14.32 11.20 -7.05
CA ARG A 291 -14.33 9.82 -6.51
C ARG A 291 -15.71 9.32 -6.14
N GLU A 292 -16.54 10.16 -5.50
CA GLU A 292 -17.90 9.78 -5.10
C GLU A 292 -18.79 9.37 -6.30
N LEU A 293 -18.50 9.90 -7.50
CA LEU A 293 -19.27 9.58 -8.71
C LEU A 293 -18.67 8.38 -9.45
N TYR A 294 -17.36 8.40 -9.68
CA TYR A 294 -16.70 7.48 -10.61
C TYR A 294 -15.94 6.33 -9.93
N ASN A 295 -15.72 6.37 -8.61
CA ASN A 295 -15.09 5.28 -7.86
C ASN A 295 -16.11 4.60 -6.92
N ALA A 296 -16.44 3.34 -7.22
CA ALA A 296 -17.37 2.55 -6.41
C ALA A 296 -16.92 2.39 -4.95
N GLU A 297 -15.61 2.35 -4.67
CA GLU A 297 -15.06 2.26 -3.30
C GLU A 297 -15.45 3.45 -2.41
N TYR A 298 -15.77 4.59 -3.02
CA TYR A 298 -16.12 5.84 -2.33
C TYR A 298 -17.61 6.18 -2.45
N ARG A 299 -18.42 5.33 -3.08
CA ARG A 299 -19.88 5.46 -3.05
C ARG A 299 -20.37 4.97 -1.69
N THR A 300 -20.93 5.88 -0.90
CA THR A 300 -21.44 5.61 0.45
C THR A 300 -22.50 4.51 0.53
N GLU A 301 -23.12 4.12 -0.58
CA GLU A 301 -24.13 3.05 -0.66
C GLU A 301 -23.56 1.68 -1.08
N ASP A 302 -22.41 1.64 -1.75
CA ASP A 302 -21.84 0.45 -2.42
C ASP A 302 -20.42 0.08 -1.96
N ALA A 303 -19.83 0.82 -1.00
CA ALA A 303 -18.44 0.61 -0.58
C ALA A 303 -18.24 -0.87 -0.16
N PRO A 304 -17.43 -1.65 -0.91
CA PRO A 304 -17.15 -3.02 -0.52
C PRO A 304 -16.43 -3.00 0.82
N LEU A 305 -16.85 -3.87 1.74
CA LEU A 305 -16.14 -4.08 3.00
C LEU A 305 -14.67 -4.34 2.67
N PRO A 306 -13.72 -3.76 3.43
CA PRO A 306 -12.30 -4.01 3.20
C PRO A 306 -12.06 -5.52 3.18
N PRO A 307 -11.22 -6.02 2.25
CA PRO A 307 -10.95 -7.44 2.15
C PRO A 307 -10.50 -7.96 3.52
N GLU A 308 -11.16 -9.00 4.02
CA GLU A 308 -10.76 -9.66 5.26
C GLU A 308 -9.34 -10.22 5.07
N LEU A 309 -8.46 -9.89 6.03
CA LEU A 309 -7.05 -10.33 6.07
C LEU A 309 -6.93 -11.84 6.27
#